data_AF-A0A0F9MR54-F1
#
_entry.id   AF-A0A0F9MR54-F1
#
_cell.length_a   1.000
_cell.length_b   1.000
_cell.length_c   1.000
_cell.angle_alpha   90.00
_cell.angle_beta   90.00
_cell.angle_gamma   90.00
#
_symmetry.space_group_name_H-M   'P 1'
#
loop_
_entity.id
_entity.type
_entity.pdbx_description
1 polymer ?
#
loop_
_entity_poly.entity_id
_entity_poly.type
_entity_poly.pdbx_seq_one_letter_code
_entity_poly.pdbx_strand_id
1 'polypeptide(L)' 'MILRAKESYSSPHRVISTTIIYPMYCLDCHQSFMSKKDPNEEKVQCKYCLSDNTAGPR' A
#
# COMPACT_ATOMS: atom_id res chain seq x y z
N MET A 1 -17.89 29.69 39.37
CA MET A 1 -17.29 28.33 39.48
C MET A 1 -17.25 27.73 38.09
N ILE A 2 -16.04 27.43 37.60
CA ILE A 2 -15.77 26.96 36.23
C ILE A 2 -15.94 25.44 36.22
N LEU A 3 -16.91 24.91 35.48
CA LEU A 3 -17.06 23.46 35.29
C LEU A 3 -16.38 23.07 33.98
N ARG A 4 -15.29 22.31 34.14
CA ARG A 4 -14.36 21.86 33.11
C ARG A 4 -15.04 21.00 32.04
N ALA A 5 -14.58 21.17 30.81
CA ALA A 5 -14.90 20.38 29.64
C ALA A 5 -14.68 18.87 29.91
N LYS A 6 -15.67 18.06 29.53
CA LYS A 6 -15.51 16.62 29.36
C LYS A 6 -15.03 16.40 27.93
N GLU A 7 -13.75 16.71 27.71
CA GLU A 7 -13.06 16.29 26.50
C GLU A 7 -13.00 14.77 26.52
N SER A 8 -13.90 14.14 25.78
CA SER A 8 -13.74 12.76 25.35
C SER A 8 -12.46 12.69 24.51
N TYR A 9 -11.32 12.53 25.17
CA TYR A 9 -10.05 12.16 24.55
C TYR A 9 -10.19 10.73 24.04
N SER A 10 -10.95 10.57 22.97
CA SER A 10 -10.88 9.40 22.12
C SER A 10 -9.58 9.56 21.34
N SER A 11 -8.48 9.16 21.99
CA SER A 11 -7.18 9.02 21.34
C SER A 11 -7.42 8.31 20.01
N PRO A 12 -7.24 8.97 18.85
CA PRO A 12 -7.33 8.24 17.60
C PRO A 12 -6.15 7.28 17.65
N HIS A 13 -6.44 6.02 17.96
CA HIS A 13 -5.55 4.90 17.71
C HIS A 13 -5.29 4.97 16.22
N ARG A 14 -4.28 5.76 15.82
CA ARG A 14 -3.76 5.78 14.47
C ARG A 14 -3.11 4.42 14.35
N VAL A 15 -3.91 3.44 13.95
CA VAL A 15 -3.40 2.27 13.26
C VAL A 15 -2.75 2.86 12.03
N ILE A 16 -1.48 3.22 12.14
CA ILE A 16 -0.63 3.51 10.99
C ILE A 16 -0.49 2.14 10.36
N SER A 17 -1.49 1.76 9.56
CA SER A 17 -1.39 0.63 8.66
C SER A 17 -0.32 1.05 7.66
N THR A 18 0.94 0.78 8.00
CA THR A 18 2.10 0.93 7.13
C THR A 18 1.89 -0.03 5.97
N THR A 19 1.02 0.40 5.06
CA THR A 19 0.74 -0.32 3.83
C THR A 19 1.95 -0.07 2.98
N ILE A 20 2.86 -1.04 2.97
CA ILE A 20 4.03 -0.99 2.11
C ILE A 20 3.51 -1.10 0.68
N ILE A 21 3.86 -0.10 -0.13
CA ILE A 21 3.50 -0.05 -1.54
C ILE A 21 4.79 -0.25 -2.32
N TYR A 22 4.84 -1.34 -3.07
CA TYR A 22 5.95 -1.72 -3.92
C TYR A 22 5.71 -1.17 -5.33
N PRO A 23 6.59 -0.29 -5.84
CA PRO A 23 6.55 0.13 -7.23
C PRO A 23 6.94 -1.04 -8.13
N MET A 24 6.08 -1.36 -9.07
CA MET A 24 6.24 -2.47 -10.01
C MET A 24 6.25 -1.95 -11.44
N TYR A 25 6.91 -2.70 -12.31
CA TYR A 25 6.92 -2.46 -13.75
C TYR A 25 6.53 -3.73 -14.49
N CYS A 26 5.58 -3.65 -15.42
CA CYS A 26 5.24 -4.79 -16.27
C CYS A 26 6.10 -4.81 -17.53
N LEU A 27 6.75 -5.94 -17.79
CA LEU A 27 7.65 -6.12 -18.93
C LEU A 27 6.91 -6.41 -20.24
N ASP A 28 5.65 -6.85 -20.19
CA ASP A 28 4.83 -7.08 -21.39
C ASP A 28 4.18 -5.80 -21.92
N CYS A 29 3.46 -5.08 -21.06
CA CYS A 29 2.75 -3.85 -21.45
C CYS A 29 3.49 -2.55 -21.11
N HIS A 30 4.74 -2.66 -20.64
CA HIS A 30 5.64 -1.55 -20.36
C HIS A 30 5.04 -0.49 -19.43
N GLN A 31 4.17 -0.93 -18.51
CA GLN A 31 3.40 -0.06 -17.63
C GLN A 31 3.86 -0.14 -16.18
N SER A 32 4.01 1.02 -15.55
CA SER A 32 4.29 1.12 -14.12
C SER A 32 3.00 1.04 -13.31
N PHE A 33 3.05 0.31 -12.20
CA PHE A 33 1.94 0.23 -11.25
C PHE A 33 2.45 0.05 -9.82
N MET A 34 1.53 0.15 -8.87
CA MET A 34 1.82 0.05 -7.45
C MET A 34 1.11 -1.18 -6.90
N SER A 35 1.85 -2.05 -6.21
CA SER A 35 1.31 -3.26 -5.59
C SER A 35 1.51 -3.20 -4.08
N LYS A 36 0.56 -3.76 -3.33
CA LYS A 36 0.70 -3.98 -1.88
C LYS A 36 1.31 -5.35 -1.57
N LYS A 37 1.56 -6.15 -2.60
CA LYS A 37 2.18 -7.47 -2.50
C LYS A 37 3.67 -7.34 -2.74
N ASP A 38 4.45 -7.99 -1.89
CA ASP A 38 5.89 -8.03 -2.02
C ASP A 38 6.27 -8.87 -3.27
N PRO A 39 7.05 -8.31 -4.22
CA PRO A 39 7.47 -9.02 -5.43
C PRO A 39 8.41 -10.20 -5.18
N ASN A 40 9.12 -10.21 -4.05
CA ASN A 40 10.07 -11.27 -3.71
C ASN A 40 9.37 -12.47 -3.07
N GLU A 41 8.27 -12.24 -2.35
CA GLU A 41 7.48 -13.30 -1.72
C GLU A 41 6.43 -13.90 -2.67
N GLU A 42 5.79 -13.08 -3.51
CA GLU A 42 4.70 -13.53 -4.38
C GLU A 42 4.77 -12.92 -5.79
N LYS A 43 4.40 -13.72 -6.80
CA LYS A 43 4.22 -13.21 -8.16
C LYS A 43 3.13 -12.16 -8.20
N VAL A 44 3.48 -10.96 -8.67
CA VAL A 44 2.52 -9.87 -8.84
C VAL A 44 2.08 -9.78 -10.29
N GLN A 45 0.78 -9.94 -10.51
CA GLN A 45 0.18 -9.79 -11.82
C GLN A 45 -0.06 -8.31 -12.15
N CYS A 46 0.29 -7.90 -13.36
CA CYS A 46 0.02 -6.58 -13.86
C CYS A 46 -1.48 -6.37 -14.08
N LYS A 47 -2.07 -5.35 -13.45
CA LYS A 47 -3.50 -5.03 -13.61
C LYS A 47 -3.91 -4.54 -15.01
N TYR A 48 -2.95 -4.10 -15.84
CA TYR A 48 -3.25 -3.51 -17.15
C TYR A 48 -3.33 -4.54 -18.26
N CYS A 49 -2.40 -5.50 -18.28
CA CYS A 49 -2.31 -6.53 -19.31
C CYS A 49 -2.46 -7.96 -18.78
N LEU A 50 -2.70 -8.12 -17.46
CA LEU A 50 -2.85 -9.41 -16.77
C LEU A 50 -1.64 -10.34 -16.93
N SER A 51 -0.47 -9.80 -17.28
CA SER A 51 0.78 -10.55 -17.35
C SER A 51 1.41 -10.69 -15.96
N ASP A 52 1.92 -11.87 -15.66
CA ASP A 52 2.72 -12.16 -14.46
C ASP A 52 4.21 -11.78 -14.65
N ASN A 53 4.58 -11.30 -15.83
CA ASN A 53 5.93 -10.84 -16.15
C ASN A 53 6.12 -9.39 -15.66
N THR A 54 6.42 -9.27 -14.38
CA THR A 54 6.62 -7.99 -13.71
C THR A 54 7.97 -7.94 -13.00
N ALA A 55 8.57 -6.75 -12.98
CA ALA A 55 9.80 -6.46 -12.27
C ALA A 55 9.47 -5.55 -11.07
N GLY A 56 9.87 -6.01 -9.87
CA GLY A 56 9.81 -5.21 -8.66
C GLY A 56 10.96 -4.21 -8.53
N PRO A 57 10.95 -3.37 -7.47
CA PRO A 57 12.11 -2.56 -7.14
C PRO A 57 13.25 -3.49 -6.71
N ARG A 58 14.42 -3.29 -7.32
CA ARG A 58 15.66 -3.99 -6.96
C ARG A 58 16.13 -3.64 -5.56
#